data_AF-A0A9Q0EMV3-F1
#
_entry.id   AF-A0A9Q0EMV3-F1
#
_cell.length_a   1.000
_cell.length_b   1.000
_cell.length_c   1.000
_cell.angle_alpha   90.00
_cell.angle_beta   90.00
_cell.angle_gamma   90.00
#
_symmetry.space_group_name_H-M   'P 1'
#
loop_
_entity.id
_entity.type
_entity.pdbx_description
1 polymer ?
#
loop_
_entity_poly.entity_id
_entity_poly.type
_entity_poly.pdbx_seq_one_letter_code
_entity_poly.pdbx_strand_id
1 'polypeptide(L)'
;MAGLFQRIGDRYPDVAVQLKEANFHSDDVIRTLSREDLHELLPGPGKLRQRKAVYELIHQQVHQQEPTQEANQGAVYHQYQLPAVGPSPGDVSGIKPAPHSRGVDPDESSRARDAQPAAEVQSSVTTQQTKMPTVKFMSIVSGKTLDSEKTLLDRVRYMGNITLVEDSSDPQLIVVFCPITSRIESNLESVMAKRPASLCDKPILLVMMYHTHKPKAGVILMPGSVLKRWNIVLHVNVFYHETVHGLVPCDMNIQAVTEMHATLLKHCSE
;
A
#
# COMPACT_ATOMS: atom_id res chain seq x y z
N MET A 1 39.71 -13.19 -22.72
CA MET A 1 38.75 -13.15 -21.60
C MET A 1 38.01 -14.47 -21.56
N ALA A 2 37.76 -15.04 -20.37
CA ALA A 2 36.96 -16.25 -20.27
C ALA A 2 35.49 -15.96 -20.66
N GLY A 3 34.90 -16.81 -21.50
CA GLY A 3 33.50 -16.70 -21.93
C GLY A 3 32.53 -16.80 -20.75
N LEU A 4 31.32 -16.29 -20.93
CA LEU A 4 30.22 -16.34 -19.95
C LEU A 4 29.96 -17.77 -19.48
N PHE A 5 29.94 -18.74 -20.40
CA PHE A 5 29.78 -20.15 -20.07
C PHE A 5 30.90 -20.66 -19.14
N GLN A 6 32.14 -20.28 -19.40
CA GLN A 6 33.29 -20.69 -18.59
C GLN A 6 33.25 -20.05 -17.19
N ARG A 7 32.85 -18.77 -17.09
CA ARG A 7 32.69 -18.07 -15.82
C ARG A 7 31.57 -18.68 -14.95
N ILE A 8 30.51 -19.17 -15.57
CA ILE A 8 29.46 -19.92 -14.87
C ILE A 8 30.00 -21.29 -14.42
N GLY A 9 30.74 -21.99 -15.27
CA GLY A 9 31.37 -23.29 -14.92
C GLY A 9 32.35 -23.22 -13.76
N ASP A 10 33.19 -22.17 -13.70
CA ASP A 10 34.18 -22.00 -12.64
C ASP A 10 33.55 -21.74 -11.27
N ARG A 11 32.39 -21.07 -11.23
CA ARG A 11 31.71 -20.68 -10.00
C ARG A 11 30.59 -21.63 -9.58
N TYR A 12 29.94 -22.26 -10.56
CA TYR A 12 28.77 -23.10 -10.39
C TYR A 12 28.83 -24.33 -11.32
N PRO A 13 29.70 -25.31 -11.03
CA PRO A 13 29.90 -26.48 -11.89
C PRO A 13 28.60 -27.26 -12.13
N ASP A 14 27.75 -27.43 -11.10
CA ASP A 14 26.43 -28.06 -11.23
C ASP A 14 25.51 -27.37 -12.26
N VAL A 15 25.59 -26.03 -12.35
CA VAL A 15 24.78 -25.25 -13.28
C VAL A 15 25.29 -25.42 -14.70
N ALA A 16 26.61 -25.46 -14.89
CA ALA A 16 27.21 -25.67 -16.20
C ALA A 16 26.92 -27.06 -16.78
N VAL A 17 26.76 -28.09 -15.92
CA VAL A 17 26.27 -29.41 -16.34
C VAL A 17 24.85 -29.32 -16.87
N GLN A 18 23.94 -28.68 -16.12
CA GLN A 18 22.53 -28.56 -16.55
C GLN A 18 22.37 -27.69 -17.80
N LEU A 19 23.18 -26.65 -17.97
CA LEU A 19 23.22 -25.87 -19.21
C LEU A 19 23.65 -26.72 -20.40
N LYS A 20 24.68 -27.57 -20.26
CA LYS A 20 25.11 -28.50 -21.32
C LYS A 20 24.03 -29.52 -21.66
N GLU A 21 23.41 -30.11 -20.64
CA GLU A 21 22.33 -31.10 -20.81
C GLU A 21 21.12 -30.51 -21.53
N ALA A 22 20.82 -29.23 -21.29
CA ALA A 22 19.76 -28.50 -21.97
C ALA A 22 20.20 -27.80 -23.28
N ASN A 23 21.37 -28.15 -23.81
CA ASN A 23 21.93 -27.66 -25.07
C ASN A 23 22.31 -26.16 -25.13
N PHE A 24 22.58 -25.53 -23.98
CA PHE A 24 23.11 -24.18 -23.89
C PHE A 24 24.65 -24.18 -23.91
N HIS A 25 25.22 -24.15 -25.11
CA HIS A 25 26.67 -24.31 -25.33
C HIS A 25 27.43 -23.03 -25.69
N SER A 26 26.74 -21.92 -25.96
CA SER A 26 27.36 -20.66 -26.38
C SER A 26 26.92 -19.46 -25.54
N ASP A 27 27.83 -18.51 -25.35
CA ASP A 27 27.61 -17.30 -24.55
C ASP A 27 26.39 -16.50 -25.02
N ASP A 28 26.13 -16.42 -26.33
CA ASP A 28 25.00 -15.65 -26.87
C ASP A 28 23.65 -16.28 -26.56
N VAL A 29 23.55 -17.62 -26.60
CA VAL A 29 22.32 -18.33 -26.25
C VAL A 29 22.12 -18.34 -24.72
N ILE A 30 23.21 -18.38 -23.95
CA ILE A 30 23.13 -18.24 -22.50
C ILE A 30 22.64 -16.83 -22.12
N ARG A 31 23.00 -15.80 -22.91
CA ARG A 31 22.50 -14.43 -22.74
C ARG A 31 21.00 -14.27 -22.95
N THR A 32 20.35 -15.18 -23.67
CA THR A 32 18.89 -15.14 -23.87
C THR A 32 18.11 -15.81 -22.76
N LEU A 33 18.76 -16.48 -21.79
CA LEU A 33 18.08 -17.18 -20.71
C LEU A 33 17.33 -16.21 -19.80
N SER A 34 16.01 -16.36 -19.78
CA SER A 34 15.12 -15.64 -18.88
C SER A 34 15.17 -16.21 -17.45
N ARG A 35 14.47 -15.54 -16.54
CA ARG A 35 14.35 -15.99 -15.17
C ARG A 35 13.56 -17.30 -15.08
N GLU A 36 12.61 -17.49 -15.98
CA GLU A 36 11.77 -18.67 -16.14
C GLU A 36 12.61 -19.84 -16.68
N ASP A 37 13.43 -19.62 -17.71
CA ASP A 37 14.33 -20.65 -18.25
C ASP A 37 15.30 -21.16 -17.16
N LEU A 38 15.85 -20.25 -16.34
CA LEU A 38 16.70 -20.62 -15.20
C LEU A 38 15.92 -21.36 -14.10
N HIS A 39 14.62 -21.11 -13.96
CA HIS A 39 13.77 -21.84 -13.01
C HIS A 39 13.48 -23.27 -13.47
N GLU A 40 13.33 -23.48 -14.79
CA GLU A 40 13.18 -24.79 -15.41
C GLU A 40 14.49 -25.59 -15.38
N LEU A 41 15.61 -24.94 -15.70
CA LEU A 41 16.93 -25.57 -15.69
C LEU A 41 17.33 -26.02 -14.28
N LEU A 42 17.13 -25.17 -13.28
CA LEU A 42 17.54 -25.38 -11.90
C LEU A 42 16.31 -25.50 -10.97
N PRO A 43 15.54 -26.60 -11.00
CA PRO A 43 14.27 -26.68 -10.28
C PRO A 43 14.45 -26.78 -8.75
N GLY A 44 13.39 -26.41 -8.04
CA GLY A 44 13.30 -26.55 -6.59
C GLY A 44 13.82 -25.36 -5.77
N PRO A 45 13.48 -25.29 -4.47
CA PRO A 45 13.78 -24.12 -3.63
C PRO A 45 15.28 -24.00 -3.26
N GLY A 46 16.00 -25.12 -3.15
CA GLY A 46 17.43 -25.13 -2.78
C GLY A 46 18.36 -24.48 -3.81
N LYS A 47 17.91 -24.37 -5.07
CA LYS A 47 18.70 -23.80 -6.17
C LYS A 47 18.45 -22.30 -6.38
N LEU A 48 17.66 -21.66 -5.52
CA LEU A 48 17.28 -20.25 -5.65
C LEU A 48 18.48 -19.28 -5.67
N ARG A 49 19.48 -19.50 -4.81
CA ARG A 49 20.68 -18.65 -4.77
C ARG A 49 21.48 -18.77 -6.07
N GLN A 50 21.58 -19.97 -6.62
CA GLN A 50 22.25 -20.24 -7.90
C GLN A 50 21.52 -19.55 -9.05
N ARG A 51 20.19 -19.69 -9.14
CA ARG A 51 19.38 -19.01 -10.17
C ARG A 51 19.56 -17.49 -10.17
N LYS A 52 19.53 -16.86 -8.99
CA LYS A 52 19.77 -15.42 -8.86
C LYS A 52 21.18 -15.06 -9.31
N ALA A 53 22.19 -15.77 -8.84
CA ALA A 53 23.58 -15.43 -9.17
C ALA A 53 23.91 -15.64 -10.65
N VAL A 54 23.35 -16.67 -11.29
CA VAL A 54 23.50 -16.93 -12.72
C VAL A 54 22.77 -15.87 -13.54
N TYR A 55 21.53 -15.51 -13.16
CA TYR A 55 20.78 -14.44 -13.81
C TYR A 55 21.54 -13.11 -13.78
N GLU A 56 22.13 -12.75 -12.63
CA GLU A 56 22.97 -11.57 -12.51
C GLU A 56 24.23 -11.69 -13.37
N LEU A 57 24.91 -12.83 -13.41
CA LEU A 57 26.09 -13.01 -14.27
C LEU A 57 25.78 -12.86 -15.76
N ILE A 58 24.59 -13.29 -16.18
CA ILE A 58 24.11 -13.20 -17.56
C ILE A 58 23.78 -11.74 -17.91
N HIS A 59 23.11 -11.01 -17.01
CA HIS A 59 22.53 -9.69 -17.30
C HIS A 59 23.37 -8.49 -16.80
N GLN A 60 24.38 -8.70 -15.96
CA GLN A 60 25.30 -7.64 -15.49
C GLN A 60 26.49 -7.41 -16.41
N GLN A 61 26.70 -8.21 -17.45
CA GLN A 61 27.79 -7.98 -18.41
C GLN A 61 27.36 -7.14 -19.61
N VAL A 62 26.99 -5.89 -19.32
CA VAL A 62 27.38 -4.77 -20.17
C VAL A 62 28.00 -3.77 -19.22
N HIS A 63 29.32 -3.70 -19.18
CA HIS A 63 30.21 -2.59 -18.79
C HIS A 63 31.61 -3.19 -18.67
N GLN A 64 32.21 -3.49 -19.82
CA GLN A 64 33.67 -3.57 -19.95
C GLN A 64 34.13 -2.37 -20.76
N GLN A 65 33.96 -1.18 -20.19
CA GLN A 65 34.80 -0.01 -20.44
C GLN A 65 34.84 0.82 -19.15
N GLU A 66 36.02 0.93 -18.55
CA GLU A 66 36.39 1.98 -17.59
C GLU A 66 37.57 2.77 -18.23
N PRO A 67 37.89 4.01 -17.82
CA PRO A 67 37.20 4.89 -16.86
C PRO A 67 37.06 6.36 -17.32
N THR A 68 36.08 7.09 -16.76
CA THR A 68 36.35 8.45 -16.28
C THR A 68 35.49 8.72 -15.05
N GLN A 69 36.19 9.15 -13.99
CA GLN A 69 35.66 9.57 -12.71
C GLN A 69 34.71 10.75 -12.90
N GLU A 70 33.53 10.70 -12.26
CA GLU A 70 33.04 11.78 -11.39
C GLU A 70 31.71 11.42 -10.71
N ALA A 71 31.58 11.92 -9.47
CA ALA A 71 30.35 12.08 -8.68
C ALA A 71 29.69 10.84 -8.05
N ASN A 72 30.32 10.43 -6.96
CA ASN A 72 29.70 10.01 -5.70
C ASN A 72 28.31 10.66 -5.42
N GLN A 73 27.25 9.85 -5.27
CA GLN A 73 26.22 10.00 -4.22
C GLN A 73 25.29 8.77 -4.17
N GLY A 74 25.44 8.00 -3.09
CA GLY A 74 24.74 6.74 -2.87
C GLY A 74 23.27 6.90 -2.50
N ALA A 75 22.44 5.99 -3.02
CA ALA A 75 21.13 5.70 -2.46
C ALA A 75 21.32 4.82 -1.22
N VAL A 76 21.19 5.43 -0.04
CA VAL A 76 21.18 4.73 1.24
C VAL A 76 19.82 4.05 1.40
N TYR A 77 19.81 2.71 1.42
CA TYR A 77 18.66 1.94 1.87
C TYR A 77 18.55 2.08 3.40
N HIS A 78 17.68 2.95 3.89
CA HIS A 78 17.33 2.96 5.31
C HIS A 78 16.28 1.88 5.59
N GLN A 79 16.76 0.76 6.11
CA GLN A 79 15.93 -0.26 6.76
C GLN A 79 15.50 0.27 8.13
N TYR A 80 14.26 0.72 8.26
CA TYR A 80 13.67 1.05 9.56
C TYR A 80 13.00 -0.19 10.16
N GLN A 81 13.43 -0.57 11.36
CA GLN A 81 12.79 -1.55 12.22
C GLN A 81 11.46 -0.96 12.74
N LEU A 82 10.36 -1.69 12.59
CA LEU A 82 9.07 -1.36 13.20
C LEU A 82 9.19 -1.40 14.74
N PRO A 83 8.57 -0.46 15.49
CA PRO A 83 8.53 -0.55 16.94
C PRO A 83 7.63 -1.71 17.39
N ALA A 84 8.03 -2.35 18.48
CA ALA A 84 7.33 -3.49 19.07
C ALA A 84 5.91 -3.13 19.51
N VAL A 85 4.96 -4.01 19.15
CA VAL A 85 3.58 -4.01 19.65
C VAL A 85 3.62 -4.20 21.18
N GLY A 86 3.04 -3.25 21.91
CA GLY A 86 2.84 -3.34 23.36
C GLY A 86 1.88 -4.48 23.74
N PRO A 87 1.86 -4.90 25.01
CA PRO A 87 1.22 -6.15 25.41
C PRO A 87 -0.30 -6.10 25.27
N SER A 88 -0.88 -7.24 24.86
CA SER A 88 -2.33 -7.50 24.88
C SER A 88 -2.93 -7.24 26.26
N PRO A 89 -4.19 -6.76 26.35
CA PRO A 89 -4.91 -6.72 27.62
C PRO A 89 -5.23 -8.16 28.04
N GLY A 90 -4.58 -8.59 29.12
CA GLY A 90 -4.92 -9.81 29.84
C GLY A 90 -6.10 -9.60 30.78
N ASP A 91 -6.86 -10.69 30.90
CA ASP A 91 -7.91 -11.03 31.86
C ASP A 91 -7.97 -10.21 33.16
N VAL A 92 -9.14 -9.63 33.43
CA VAL A 92 -9.55 -9.22 34.79
C VAL A 92 -10.65 -10.18 35.26
N SER A 93 -10.20 -11.29 35.85
CA SER A 93 -10.99 -12.08 36.79
C SER A 93 -10.84 -11.44 38.18
N GLY A 94 -11.94 -10.94 38.76
CA GLY A 94 -11.92 -10.58 40.18
C GLY A 94 -13.00 -9.61 40.66
N ILE A 95 -14.28 -9.99 40.59
CA ILE A 95 -15.28 -9.43 41.51
C ILE A 95 -16.07 -10.61 42.11
N LYS A 96 -15.87 -10.82 43.42
CA LYS A 96 -16.58 -11.79 44.26
C LYS A 96 -17.94 -11.20 44.68
N PRO A 97 -19.03 -11.99 44.70
CA PRO A 97 -20.37 -11.50 45.00
C PRO A 97 -20.63 -11.44 46.52
N ALA A 98 -21.54 -10.55 46.92
CA ALA A 98 -22.13 -10.47 48.26
C ALA A 98 -23.68 -10.59 48.16
N PRO A 99 -24.37 -11.01 49.24
CA PRO A 99 -25.32 -12.11 49.14
C PRO A 99 -26.81 -11.73 49.12
N HIS A 100 -27.60 -12.75 48.79
CA HIS A 100 -29.05 -12.89 48.87
C HIS A 100 -29.69 -12.46 50.20
N SER A 101 -30.91 -11.89 50.10
CA SER A 101 -32.11 -12.18 50.93
C SER A 101 -33.31 -11.49 50.24
N ARG A 102 -34.15 -12.18 49.46
CA ARG A 102 -35.42 -12.85 49.86
C ARG A 102 -36.30 -12.05 50.84
N GLY A 103 -37.43 -11.60 50.33
CA GLY A 103 -38.64 -11.21 51.06
C GLY A 103 -39.73 -10.86 50.04
N VAL A 104 -40.77 -11.69 49.99
CA VAL A 104 -41.92 -11.62 49.06
C VAL A 104 -43.18 -11.47 49.93
N ASP A 105 -44.04 -10.51 49.54
CA ASP A 105 -45.51 -10.39 49.74
C ASP A 105 -46.12 -10.09 51.14
N PRO A 106 -47.39 -9.64 51.25
CA PRO A 106 -48.17 -8.74 50.36
C PRO A 106 -49.15 -7.74 51.07
N ASP A 107 -49.77 -6.88 50.25
CA ASP A 107 -51.16 -6.35 50.30
C ASP A 107 -51.63 -5.19 51.23
N GLU A 108 -52.67 -4.53 50.68
CA GLU A 108 -53.77 -3.73 51.25
C GLU A 108 -53.77 -2.17 51.21
N SER A 109 -54.50 -1.69 50.19
CA SER A 109 -55.72 -0.85 50.30
C SER A 109 -55.65 0.66 50.59
N SER A 110 -55.94 1.41 49.50
CA SER A 110 -56.86 2.55 49.42
C SER A 110 -56.48 3.91 50.05
N ARG A 111 -56.40 4.95 49.21
CA ARG A 111 -57.38 6.07 49.14
C ARG A 111 -56.97 7.12 48.11
N ALA A 112 -57.97 7.57 47.37
CA ALA A 112 -57.93 8.64 46.39
C ALA A 112 -57.56 10.00 47.01
N ARG A 113 -56.90 10.88 46.24
CA ARG A 113 -57.45 12.17 45.78
C ARG A 113 -56.43 13.05 45.03
N ASP A 114 -57.02 13.77 44.08
CA ASP A 114 -56.66 15.07 43.52
C ASP A 114 -55.56 15.21 42.46
N ALA A 115 -56.05 15.74 41.34
CA ALA A 115 -55.35 16.11 40.13
C ALA A 115 -54.66 17.47 40.26
N GLN A 116 -53.50 17.62 39.63
CA GLN A 116 -53.15 18.79 38.81
C GLN A 116 -51.89 18.49 37.96
N PRO A 117 -51.76 19.07 36.76
CA PRO A 117 -50.85 18.60 35.72
C PRO A 117 -49.44 19.17 35.90
N ALA A 118 -48.44 18.31 35.95
CA ALA A 118 -47.04 18.72 35.82
C ALA A 118 -46.67 18.73 34.33
N ALA A 119 -46.16 19.88 33.90
CA ALA A 119 -45.80 20.23 32.55
C ALA A 119 -44.99 19.15 31.81
N GLU A 120 -45.35 18.95 30.54
CA GLU A 120 -44.49 18.30 29.55
C GLU A 120 -43.17 19.06 29.47
N VAL A 121 -42.12 18.50 30.07
CA VAL A 121 -40.75 18.85 29.75
C VAL A 121 -40.50 18.28 28.37
N GLN A 122 -40.78 19.08 27.34
CA GLN A 122 -40.19 18.89 26.01
C GLN A 122 -38.69 19.07 26.16
N SER A 123 -37.98 17.98 26.46
CA SER A 123 -36.55 17.90 26.28
C SER A 123 -36.31 17.92 24.77
N SER A 124 -36.29 19.11 24.19
CA SER A 124 -35.71 19.36 22.88
C SER A 124 -34.22 19.05 22.98
N VAL A 125 -33.89 17.76 22.82
CA VAL A 125 -32.57 17.33 22.43
C VAL A 125 -32.40 17.85 21.01
N THR A 126 -31.87 19.06 20.89
CA THR A 126 -31.35 19.57 19.63
C THR A 126 -30.14 18.72 19.29
N THR A 127 -30.37 17.58 18.64
CA THR A 127 -29.33 16.83 17.96
C THR A 127 -28.83 17.75 16.87
N GLN A 128 -27.76 18.51 17.16
CA GLN A 128 -27.01 19.20 16.13
C GLN A 128 -26.48 18.09 15.23
N GLN A 129 -27.16 17.88 14.10
CA GLN A 129 -26.72 16.96 13.07
C GLN A 129 -25.46 17.58 12.48
N THR A 130 -24.31 17.26 13.07
CA THR A 130 -23.00 17.73 12.62
C THR A 130 -22.84 17.25 11.19
N LYS A 131 -22.90 18.18 10.24
CA LYS A 131 -22.66 17.91 8.82
C LYS A 131 -21.30 17.23 8.72
N MET A 132 -21.26 16.04 8.13
CA MET A 132 -20.00 15.31 7.99
C MET A 132 -19.00 16.14 7.16
N PRO A 133 -17.72 16.19 7.56
CA PRO A 133 -16.68 16.82 6.77
C PRO A 133 -16.70 16.31 5.33
N THR A 134 -16.60 17.21 4.37
CA THR A 134 -16.64 16.89 2.94
C THR A 134 -15.33 17.30 2.30
N VAL A 135 -14.76 16.41 1.49
CA VAL A 135 -13.59 16.72 0.67
C VAL A 135 -13.91 16.47 -0.81
N LYS A 136 -13.60 17.47 -1.63
CA LYS A 136 -13.63 17.36 -3.09
C LYS A 136 -12.28 16.92 -3.61
N PHE A 137 -12.25 15.89 -4.45
CA PHE A 137 -11.01 15.42 -5.05
C PHE A 137 -11.19 15.13 -6.54
N MET A 138 -10.09 15.18 -7.29
CA MET A 138 -10.03 14.68 -8.66
C MET A 138 -9.16 13.42 -8.66
N SER A 139 -9.60 12.36 -9.36
CA SER A 139 -8.75 11.20 -9.59
C SER A 139 -8.03 11.27 -10.93
N ILE A 140 -6.78 10.78 -10.98
CA ILE A 140 -6.04 10.55 -12.22
C ILE A 140 -5.52 9.11 -12.16
N VAL A 141 -5.83 8.31 -13.18
CA VAL A 141 -5.38 6.92 -13.28
C VAL A 141 -4.48 6.73 -14.50
N SER A 142 -3.32 6.08 -14.33
CA SER A 142 -2.47 5.68 -15.44
C SER A 142 -2.48 4.16 -15.67
N GLY A 143 -3.08 3.73 -16.78
CA GLY A 143 -3.04 2.32 -17.17
C GLY A 143 -4.10 1.48 -16.48
N LYS A 144 -3.86 0.17 -16.39
CA LYS A 144 -4.83 -0.81 -15.88
C LYS A 144 -4.57 -1.07 -14.40
N THR A 145 -5.64 -1.01 -13.61
CA THR A 145 -5.66 -1.17 -12.14
C THR A 145 -6.58 -2.30 -11.69
N LEU A 146 -7.34 -2.92 -12.60
CA LEU A 146 -8.36 -3.93 -12.27
C LEU A 146 -9.38 -3.42 -11.22
N ASP A 147 -9.82 -2.16 -11.36
CA ASP A 147 -10.73 -1.47 -10.43
C ASP A 147 -10.22 -1.36 -8.97
N SER A 148 -8.93 -1.61 -8.76
CA SER A 148 -8.31 -1.56 -7.43
C SER A 148 -8.24 -0.13 -6.87
N GLU A 149 -8.21 0.88 -7.73
CA GLU A 149 -8.30 2.30 -7.36
C GLU A 149 -9.66 2.64 -6.74
N LYS A 150 -10.73 2.12 -7.33
CA LYS A 150 -12.11 2.28 -6.81
C LYS A 150 -12.25 1.54 -5.50
N THR A 151 -11.77 0.29 -5.46
CA THR A 151 -11.75 -0.53 -4.24
C THR A 151 -10.98 0.17 -3.11
N LEU A 152 -9.88 0.86 -3.42
CA LEU A 152 -9.10 1.62 -2.44
C LEU A 152 -9.89 2.82 -1.92
N LEU A 153 -10.47 3.62 -2.81
CA LEU A 153 -11.29 4.77 -2.42
C LEU A 153 -12.51 4.35 -1.60
N ASP A 154 -13.15 3.24 -1.95
CA ASP A 154 -14.29 2.71 -1.19
C ASP A 154 -13.86 2.30 0.22
N ARG A 155 -12.71 1.63 0.38
CA ARG A 155 -12.17 1.32 1.73
C ARG A 155 -11.91 2.59 2.54
N VAL A 156 -11.41 3.65 1.91
CA VAL A 156 -11.22 4.95 2.57
C VAL A 156 -12.57 5.57 2.98
N ARG A 157 -13.61 5.49 2.14
CA ARG A 157 -14.98 5.92 2.48
C ARG A 157 -15.54 5.13 3.67
N TYR A 158 -15.32 3.82 3.69
CA TYR A 158 -15.82 2.92 4.75
C TYR A 158 -15.16 3.16 6.11
N MET A 159 -14.03 3.86 6.20
CA MET A 159 -13.49 4.31 7.49
C MET A 159 -14.40 5.32 8.19
N GLY A 160 -15.34 5.95 7.47
CA GLY A 160 -16.34 6.86 8.02
C GLY A 160 -15.80 8.27 8.29
N ASN A 161 -16.66 9.12 8.87
CA ASN A 161 -16.34 10.49 9.31
C ASN A 161 -15.87 11.47 8.20
N ILE A 162 -16.00 11.09 6.93
CA ILE A 162 -15.68 11.93 5.78
C ILE A 162 -16.59 11.59 4.60
N THR A 163 -16.97 12.61 3.84
CA THR A 163 -17.66 12.47 2.54
C THR A 163 -16.68 12.79 1.42
N LEU A 164 -16.35 11.80 0.59
CA LEU A 164 -15.48 12.00 -0.58
C LEU A 164 -16.34 12.32 -1.81
N VAL A 165 -16.17 13.51 -2.38
CA VAL A 165 -16.86 13.97 -3.58
C VAL A 165 -15.87 14.07 -4.72
N GLU A 166 -16.15 13.43 -5.85
CA GLU A 166 -15.31 13.58 -7.04
C GLU A 166 -15.73 14.84 -7.80
N ASP A 167 -14.81 15.78 -7.98
CA ASP A 167 -15.03 17.09 -8.63
C ASP A 167 -13.77 17.46 -9.41
N SER A 168 -13.86 17.43 -10.74
CA SER A 168 -12.74 17.77 -11.64
C SER A 168 -12.58 19.28 -11.87
N SER A 169 -13.57 20.09 -11.50
CA SER A 169 -13.58 21.53 -11.78
C SER A 169 -12.90 22.33 -10.68
N ASP A 170 -13.19 22.03 -9.42
CA ASP A 170 -12.52 22.65 -8.27
C ASP A 170 -12.25 21.63 -7.15
N PRO A 171 -11.28 20.71 -7.37
CA PRO A 171 -10.86 19.77 -6.34
C PRO A 171 -10.06 20.48 -5.24
N GLN A 172 -10.17 20.00 -4.00
CA GLN A 172 -9.29 20.41 -2.89
C GLN A 172 -7.94 19.70 -2.97
N LEU A 173 -7.91 18.49 -3.51
CA LEU A 173 -6.68 17.77 -3.82
C LEU A 173 -6.85 16.82 -5.02
N ILE A 174 -5.74 16.35 -5.57
CA ILE A 174 -5.71 15.37 -6.66
C ILE A 174 -5.19 14.04 -6.11
N VAL A 175 -5.92 12.95 -6.37
CA VAL A 175 -5.48 11.59 -6.08
C VAL A 175 -4.94 10.97 -7.37
N VAL A 176 -3.64 10.67 -7.39
CA VAL A 176 -2.94 10.12 -8.54
C VAL A 176 -2.69 8.63 -8.33
N PHE A 177 -3.33 7.78 -9.11
CA PHE A 177 -3.15 6.34 -9.15
C PHE A 177 -2.15 5.97 -10.23
N CYS A 178 -0.98 5.47 -9.81
CA CYS A 178 0.14 5.13 -10.66
C CYS A 178 0.46 3.62 -10.61
N PRO A 179 -0.23 2.79 -11.41
CA PRO A 179 0.20 1.44 -11.75
C PRO A 179 1.64 1.38 -12.27
N ILE A 180 2.49 0.63 -11.56
CA ILE A 180 3.88 0.39 -11.95
C ILE A 180 3.93 -0.83 -12.86
N THR A 181 4.04 -0.58 -14.16
CA THR A 181 4.10 -1.62 -15.20
C THR A 181 5.51 -1.84 -15.75
N SER A 182 6.40 -0.86 -15.58
CA SER A 182 7.78 -0.95 -16.04
C SER A 182 8.74 -0.19 -15.12
N ARG A 183 8.99 1.09 -15.42
CA ARG A 183 9.90 1.99 -14.72
C ARG A 183 9.10 3.07 -14.03
N ILE A 184 9.33 3.22 -12.72
CA ILE A 184 8.60 4.15 -11.87
C ILE A 184 8.66 5.58 -12.40
N GLU A 185 9.85 6.07 -12.77
CA GLU A 185 10.01 7.43 -13.27
C GLU A 185 9.16 7.69 -14.51
N SER A 186 9.21 6.80 -15.50
CA SER A 186 8.42 6.95 -16.73
C SER A 186 6.92 6.83 -16.47
N ASN A 187 6.50 5.88 -15.63
CA ASN A 187 5.09 5.76 -15.23
C ASN A 187 4.62 7.04 -14.53
N LEU A 188 5.46 7.59 -13.66
CA LEU A 188 5.17 8.74 -12.83
C LEU A 188 5.14 10.06 -13.64
N GLU A 189 6.08 10.27 -14.56
CA GLU A 189 6.05 11.40 -15.49
C GLU A 189 4.81 11.35 -16.39
N SER A 190 4.49 10.17 -16.94
CA SER A 190 3.33 10.00 -17.81
C SER A 190 2.01 10.27 -17.10
N VAL A 191 1.86 9.84 -15.84
CA VAL A 191 0.62 10.11 -15.09
C VAL A 191 0.51 11.58 -14.71
N MET A 192 1.61 12.24 -14.30
CA MET A 192 1.56 13.66 -13.95
C MET A 192 1.33 14.55 -15.16
N ALA A 193 1.77 14.16 -16.35
CA ALA A 193 1.49 14.90 -17.58
C ALA A 193 -0.02 14.97 -17.91
N LYS A 194 -0.84 14.09 -17.32
CA LYS A 194 -2.31 14.14 -17.46
C LYS A 194 -2.99 15.17 -16.55
N ARG A 195 -2.26 15.74 -15.59
CA ARG A 195 -2.79 16.75 -14.68
C ARG A 195 -3.09 18.04 -15.44
N PRO A 196 -4.30 18.62 -15.33
CA PRO A 196 -4.60 19.91 -15.92
C PRO A 196 -3.67 21.01 -15.40
N ALA A 197 -3.20 21.88 -16.30
CA ALA A 197 -2.30 22.98 -15.93
C ALA A 197 -2.92 23.94 -14.90
N SER A 198 -4.25 24.13 -14.94
CA SER A 198 -5.00 24.95 -13.97
C SER A 198 -4.99 24.40 -12.54
N LEU A 199 -4.56 23.15 -12.34
CA LEU A 199 -4.51 22.49 -11.04
C LEU A 199 -3.07 22.23 -10.57
N CYS A 200 -2.07 22.93 -11.12
CA CYS A 200 -0.65 22.71 -10.82
C CYS A 200 -0.30 22.89 -9.34
N ASP A 201 -1.02 23.76 -8.64
CA ASP A 201 -0.79 24.11 -7.24
C ASP A 201 -1.61 23.26 -6.26
N LYS A 202 -2.56 22.46 -6.77
CA LYS A 202 -3.38 21.60 -5.91
C LYS A 202 -2.50 20.49 -5.29
N PRO A 203 -2.67 20.17 -4.00
CA PRO A 203 -1.92 19.11 -3.34
C PRO A 203 -2.22 17.75 -3.98
N ILE A 204 -1.19 16.90 -4.02
CA ILE A 204 -1.27 15.56 -4.62
C ILE A 204 -1.15 14.48 -3.55
N LEU A 205 -2.07 13.53 -3.60
CA LEU A 205 -1.95 12.22 -2.96
C LEU A 205 -1.50 11.23 -4.02
N LEU A 206 -0.24 10.78 -3.96
CA LEU A 206 0.33 9.81 -4.90
C LEU A 206 0.16 8.37 -4.37
N VAL A 207 -0.53 7.54 -5.15
CA VAL A 207 -0.72 6.11 -4.89
C VAL A 207 0.08 5.31 -5.93
N MET A 208 1.24 4.77 -5.55
CA MET A 208 1.97 3.82 -6.40
C MET A 208 1.35 2.43 -6.27
N MET A 209 0.90 1.85 -7.38
CA MET A 209 0.15 0.60 -7.41
C MET A 209 0.97 -0.52 -8.06
N TYR A 210 1.30 -1.56 -7.31
CA TYR A 210 2.12 -2.67 -7.75
C TYR A 210 1.26 -3.91 -8.01
N HIS A 211 1.38 -4.45 -9.22
CA HIS A 211 0.69 -5.67 -9.62
C HIS A 211 1.44 -6.91 -9.10
N THR A 212 1.14 -7.36 -7.88
CA THR A 212 1.76 -8.53 -7.25
C THR A 212 0.87 -9.09 -6.16
N HIS A 213 0.68 -10.42 -6.11
CA HIS A 213 0.00 -11.09 -4.99
C HIS A 213 0.89 -11.29 -3.75
N LYS A 214 2.19 -11.01 -3.86
CA LYS A 214 3.19 -11.14 -2.78
C LYS A 214 3.92 -9.82 -2.59
N PRO A 215 3.44 -8.98 -1.66
CA PRO A 215 4.19 -7.82 -1.18
C PRO A 215 5.61 -8.25 -0.78
N LYS A 216 6.63 -7.56 -1.28
CA LYS A 216 8.02 -7.75 -0.83
C LYS A 216 8.37 -6.66 0.16
N ALA A 217 9.20 -6.99 1.14
CA ALA A 217 9.86 -5.98 1.97
C ALA A 217 10.79 -5.13 1.07
N GLY A 218 10.53 -3.84 1.00
CA GLY A 218 11.21 -2.92 0.08
C GLY A 218 10.22 -2.18 -0.80
N VAL A 219 9.46 -1.27 -0.19
CA VAL A 219 8.71 -0.27 -0.94
C VAL A 219 9.62 0.88 -1.32
N ILE A 220 9.36 1.45 -2.47
CA ILE A 220 10.09 2.62 -2.93
C ILE A 220 9.48 3.83 -2.25
N LEU A 221 10.33 4.65 -1.65
CA LEU A 221 9.97 5.96 -1.12
C LEU A 221 10.48 7.00 -2.10
N MET A 222 9.61 7.93 -2.48
CA MET A 222 10.01 9.03 -3.34
C MET A 222 10.96 9.98 -2.57
N PRO A 223 12.05 10.45 -3.20
CA PRO A 223 12.89 11.48 -2.60
C PRO A 223 12.07 12.72 -2.23
N GLY A 224 12.40 13.37 -1.11
CA GLY A 224 11.69 14.58 -0.66
C GLY A 224 11.72 15.72 -1.70
N SER A 225 12.76 15.78 -2.53
CA SER A 225 12.84 16.72 -3.66
C SER A 225 11.75 16.47 -4.72
N VAL A 226 11.42 15.21 -5.01
CA VAL A 226 10.32 14.83 -5.91
C VAL A 226 8.98 15.19 -5.29
N LEU A 227 8.79 14.86 -4.01
CA LEU A 227 7.55 15.18 -3.29
C LEU A 227 7.27 16.68 -3.31
N LYS A 228 8.29 17.48 -2.97
CA LYS A 228 8.18 18.95 -2.96
C LYS A 228 7.92 19.52 -4.35
N ARG A 229 8.62 19.03 -5.38
CA ARG A 229 8.49 19.54 -6.76
C ARG A 229 7.05 19.46 -7.28
N TRP A 230 6.33 18.41 -6.89
CA TRP A 230 4.99 18.13 -7.42
C TRP A 230 3.88 18.39 -6.42
N ASN A 231 4.19 19.05 -5.30
CA ASN A 231 3.24 19.29 -4.22
C ASN A 231 2.57 17.99 -3.71
N ILE A 232 3.35 16.91 -3.59
CA ILE A 232 2.86 15.65 -3.06
C ILE A 232 2.82 15.73 -1.54
N VAL A 233 1.62 15.70 -0.97
CA VAL A 233 1.37 15.78 0.47
C VAL A 233 1.32 14.41 1.14
N LEU A 234 1.04 13.37 0.36
CA LEU A 234 1.09 11.98 0.81
C LEU A 234 1.52 11.08 -0.35
N HIS A 235 2.39 10.14 -0.04
CA HIS A 235 2.83 9.10 -0.97
C HIS A 235 2.67 7.73 -0.30
N VAL A 236 1.83 6.88 -0.89
CA VAL A 236 1.56 5.52 -0.41
C VAL A 236 1.85 4.48 -1.49
N ASN A 237 2.20 3.29 -1.03
CA ASN A 237 2.42 2.12 -1.87
C ASN A 237 1.27 1.13 -1.66
N VAL A 238 0.69 0.62 -2.75
CA VAL A 238 -0.47 -0.27 -2.73
C VAL A 238 -0.22 -1.49 -3.61
N PHE A 239 -0.62 -2.67 -3.16
CA PHE A 239 -0.51 -3.92 -3.91
C PHE A 239 -1.86 -4.43 -4.37
N TYR A 240 -1.95 -4.85 -5.62
CA TYR A 240 -3.16 -5.45 -6.18
C TYR A 240 -2.82 -6.63 -7.09
N HIS A 241 -3.77 -7.54 -7.27
CA HIS A 241 -3.61 -8.70 -8.13
C HIS A 241 -4.98 -9.27 -8.53
N GLU A 242 -5.05 -9.80 -9.75
CA GLU A 242 -6.24 -10.44 -10.32
C GLU A 242 -6.71 -11.66 -9.51
N THR A 243 -5.79 -12.41 -8.90
CA THR A 243 -6.13 -13.65 -8.16
C THR A 243 -6.82 -13.39 -6.82
N VAL A 244 -6.72 -12.18 -6.28
CA VAL A 244 -7.44 -11.76 -5.07
C VAL A 244 -8.58 -10.79 -5.41
N HIS A 245 -8.88 -10.64 -6.70
CA HIS A 245 -9.90 -9.75 -7.23
C HIS A 245 -9.77 -8.30 -6.71
N GLY A 246 -8.55 -7.76 -6.73
CA GLY A 246 -8.28 -6.37 -6.38
C GLY A 246 -7.12 -6.22 -5.40
N LEU A 247 -7.34 -5.46 -4.31
CA LEU A 247 -6.31 -5.15 -3.32
C LEU A 247 -5.85 -6.38 -2.54
N VAL A 248 -4.54 -6.60 -2.47
CA VAL A 248 -3.94 -7.68 -1.67
C VAL A 248 -4.20 -7.44 -0.17
N PRO A 249 -4.67 -8.44 0.59
CA PRO A 249 -4.74 -8.36 2.04
C PRO A 249 -3.33 -8.30 2.64
N CYS A 250 -2.89 -7.11 3.06
CA CYS A 250 -1.60 -6.91 3.72
C CYS A 250 -1.59 -5.63 4.56
N ASP A 251 -0.73 -5.58 5.57
CA ASP A 251 -0.59 -4.45 6.50
C ASP A 251 -0.33 -3.13 5.78
N MET A 252 0.42 -3.19 4.69
CA MET A 252 0.78 -2.02 3.92
C MET A 252 -0.40 -1.38 3.19
N ASN A 253 -1.33 -2.20 2.66
CA ASN A 253 -2.57 -1.69 2.09
C ASN A 253 -3.52 -1.14 3.18
N ILE A 254 -3.52 -1.75 4.37
CA ILE A 254 -4.29 -1.26 5.53
C ILE A 254 -3.75 0.11 5.97
N GLN A 255 -2.42 0.23 6.05
CA GLN A 255 -1.74 1.48 6.37
C GLN A 255 -2.00 2.55 5.31
N ALA A 256 -1.91 2.19 4.02
CA ALA A 256 -2.20 3.12 2.93
C ALA A 256 -3.62 3.69 3.03
N VAL A 257 -4.64 2.85 3.28
CA VAL A 257 -6.03 3.29 3.48
C VAL A 257 -6.13 4.25 4.67
N THR A 258 -5.47 3.93 5.78
CA THR A 258 -5.47 4.75 7.00
C THR A 258 -4.82 6.12 6.78
N GLU A 259 -3.66 6.16 6.13
CA GLU A 259 -2.93 7.40 5.82
C GLU A 259 -3.68 8.27 4.80
N MET A 260 -4.30 7.63 3.79
CA MET A 260 -5.15 8.31 2.83
C MET A 260 -6.34 8.97 3.53
N HIS A 261 -7.06 8.23 4.38
CA HIS A 261 -8.19 8.76 5.15
C HIS A 261 -7.79 9.97 5.99
N ALA A 262 -6.73 9.83 6.80
CA ALA A 262 -6.24 10.92 7.64
C ALA A 262 -5.81 12.15 6.84
N THR A 263 -5.24 11.95 5.65
CA THR A 263 -4.80 13.06 4.79
C THR A 263 -5.98 13.75 4.12
N LEU A 264 -6.96 12.99 3.62
CA LEU A 264 -8.19 13.55 3.03
C LEU A 264 -8.99 14.35 4.05
N LEU A 265 -9.05 13.88 5.30
CA LEU A 265 -9.75 14.58 6.38
C LEU A 265 -9.14 15.97 6.65
N LYS A 266 -7.80 16.10 6.58
CA LYS A 266 -7.11 17.39 6.72
C LYS A 266 -7.41 18.40 5.61
N HIS A 267 -7.94 17.94 4.48
CA HIS A 267 -8.27 18.77 3.32
C HIS A 267 -9.78 18.98 3.15
N CYS A 268 -10.60 18.60 4.14
CA CYS A 268 -12.02 18.90 4.10
C CYS A 268 -12.29 20.40 4.12
N SER A 269 -13.38 20.83 3.49
CA SER A 269 -13.91 22.19 3.69
C SER A 269 -14.44 22.32 5.12
N GLU A 270 -14.21 23.47 5.75
CA GLU A 270 -14.97 23.90 6.93
C GLU A 270 -16.43 24.21 6.58
#